data_AF-A0A521GN14-F1
#
_entry.id   AF-A0A521GN14-F1
#
_cell.length_a   1.000
_cell.length_b   1.000
_cell.length_c   1.000
_cell.angle_alpha   90.00
_cell.angle_beta   90.00
_cell.angle_gamma   90.00
#
_symmetry.space_group_name_H-M   'P 1'
#
loop_
_entity.id
_entity.type
_entity.pdbx_description
1 polymer ?
#
loop_
_entity_poly.entity_id
_entity_poly.type
_entity_poly.pdbx_seq_one_letter_code
_entity_poly.pdbx_strand_id
1 'polypeptide(L)'
;MNRLLQKNTLKGGLVAAIVSIVAVGMVYAAVNVYSAQQAESGTRTANTTVVSDTSASGSSAVKFSSGGQAGGDRCPNRFPTPDCVGLPPGWTSTATYTSDRIISGDNTVYENFTMDGAVLYVTGENVTIRGVRFINGAGISTVRNDWCAVNTVIEDSYFSGSGADWMASGLDATIEEGGYTARRVFMDGVYEAVRAGGRNLDNWACGNVAIEKSYIRVTYPPKCMTTPGWDWHGDGLQFYDGQYSSVKDTVILMDGASGASECYGTAPYFLANQCNSGRTGSPPWTTIQCSTIQPWYNNTLAAHGGVIADVDGLIVAGGSYPFRTYMPTKVKDLYVKNNDWVYGPIDVACSAVTAGWDAHLATIDGNGQPV
;
A
#
# COMPACT_ATOMS: atom_id res chain seq x y z
N MET A 1 46.86 -38.55 -56.53
CA MET A 1 45.86 -38.52 -55.43
C MET A 1 45.89 -37.25 -54.55
N ASN A 2 46.94 -36.42 -54.53
CA ASN A 2 47.02 -35.27 -53.60
C ASN A 2 46.25 -33.97 -53.97
N ARG A 3 45.80 -33.78 -55.22
CA ARG A 3 45.13 -32.52 -55.63
C ARG A 3 43.62 -32.45 -55.30
N LEU A 4 42.97 -33.58 -55.03
CA LEU A 4 41.54 -33.63 -54.70
C LEU A 4 41.27 -33.38 -53.21
N LEU A 5 42.16 -33.83 -52.32
CA LEU A 5 42.09 -33.52 -50.88
C LEU A 5 42.28 -32.02 -50.61
N GLN A 6 43.20 -31.37 -51.32
CA GLN A 6 43.53 -29.95 -51.09
C GLN A 6 42.38 -28.99 -51.44
N LYS A 7 41.53 -29.33 -52.42
CA LYS A 7 40.37 -28.51 -52.81
C LYS A 7 39.20 -28.61 -51.82
N ASN A 8 39.05 -29.75 -51.14
CA ASN A 8 37.97 -29.94 -50.17
C ASN A 8 38.30 -29.28 -48.83
N THR A 9 39.57 -29.26 -48.43
CA THR A 9 40.02 -28.56 -47.22
C THR A 9 39.84 -27.04 -47.34
N LEU A 10 40.12 -26.46 -48.52
CA LEU A 10 39.96 -25.02 -48.76
C LEU A 10 38.49 -24.58 -48.72
N LYS A 11 37.58 -25.38 -49.28
CA LYS A 11 36.14 -25.11 -49.25
C LYS A 11 35.56 -25.22 -47.84
N GLY A 12 35.99 -26.22 -47.06
CA GLY A 12 35.56 -26.38 -45.66
C GLY A 12 35.99 -25.21 -44.78
N GLY A 13 37.24 -24.75 -44.94
CA GLY A 13 37.75 -23.60 -44.18
C GLY A 13 37.01 -22.29 -44.49
N LEU A 14 36.69 -22.04 -45.76
CA LEU A 14 35.96 -20.83 -46.16
C LEU A 14 34.53 -20.79 -45.59
N VAL A 15 33.82 -21.93 -45.63
CA VAL A 15 32.46 -22.02 -45.09
C VAL A 15 32.45 -21.82 -43.58
N ALA A 16 33.39 -22.43 -42.85
CA ALA A 16 33.52 -22.24 -41.40
C ALA A 16 33.78 -20.76 -41.04
N ALA A 17 34.67 -20.07 -41.77
CA ALA A 17 34.97 -18.66 -41.53
C ALA A 17 33.74 -17.75 -41.76
N ILE A 18 32.97 -17.99 -42.82
CA ILE A 18 31.75 -17.22 -43.12
C ILE A 18 30.70 -17.41 -42.02
N VAL A 19 30.48 -18.66 -41.57
CA VAL A 19 29.52 -18.96 -40.50
C VAL A 19 29.94 -18.29 -39.18
N SER A 20 31.23 -18.30 -38.85
CA SER A 20 31.71 -17.61 -37.63
C SER A 20 31.52 -16.10 -37.68
N ILE A 21 31.75 -15.45 -38.82
CA ILE A 21 31.55 -13.99 -38.96
C ILE A 21 30.06 -13.64 -38.81
N VAL A 22 29.17 -14.42 -39.42
CA VAL A 22 27.72 -14.22 -39.33
C VAL A 22 27.22 -14.43 -37.90
N ALA A 23 27.71 -15.47 -37.20
CA ALA A 23 27.34 -15.73 -35.82
C ALA A 23 27.80 -14.60 -34.88
N VAL A 24 29.04 -14.10 -35.03
CA VAL A 24 29.55 -12.99 -34.23
C VAL A 24 28.77 -11.69 -34.52
N GLY A 25 28.42 -11.43 -35.78
CA GLY A 25 27.58 -10.28 -36.15
C GLY A 25 26.17 -10.34 -35.53
N MET A 26 25.53 -11.51 -35.51
CA MET A 26 24.23 -11.69 -34.87
C MET A 26 24.29 -11.51 -33.35
N VAL A 27 25.33 -12.03 -32.69
CA VAL A 27 25.53 -11.82 -31.24
C VAL A 27 25.79 -10.34 -30.93
N TYR A 28 26.62 -9.65 -31.72
CA TYR A 28 26.88 -8.23 -31.53
C TYR A 28 25.62 -7.38 -31.75
N ALA A 29 24.80 -7.70 -32.74
CA ALA A 29 23.52 -7.03 -32.97
C ALA A 29 22.53 -7.29 -31.82
N ALA A 30 22.42 -8.54 -31.35
CA ALA A 30 21.54 -8.89 -30.24
C ALA A 30 21.95 -8.20 -28.92
N VAL A 31 23.25 -8.19 -28.60
CA VAL A 31 23.76 -7.56 -27.37
C VAL A 31 23.64 -6.04 -27.41
N ASN A 32 23.88 -5.39 -28.56
CA ASN A 32 23.71 -3.93 -28.67
C ASN A 32 22.23 -3.52 -28.69
N VAL A 33 21.34 -4.32 -29.27
CA VAL A 33 19.89 -4.08 -29.17
C VAL A 33 19.42 -4.24 -27.72
N TYR A 34 19.93 -5.23 -26.98
CA TYR A 34 19.61 -5.40 -25.56
C TYR A 34 20.20 -4.30 -24.65
N SER A 35 21.38 -3.78 -24.99
CA SER A 35 22.03 -2.70 -24.22
C SER A 35 21.44 -1.32 -24.52
N ALA A 36 20.83 -1.14 -25.70
CA ALA A 36 20.13 0.07 -26.10
C ALA A 36 18.65 0.10 -25.65
N GLN A 37 18.07 -1.06 -25.29
CA GLN A 37 16.78 -1.13 -24.61
C GLN A 37 16.96 -0.95 -23.10
N GLN A 38 17.38 0.25 -22.68
CA GLN A 38 16.92 0.72 -21.38
C GLN A 38 15.38 0.77 -21.43
N ALA A 39 14.73 0.41 -20.33
CA ALA A 39 13.28 0.45 -20.22
C ALA A 39 12.77 1.90 -20.41
N GLU A 40 12.52 2.31 -21.65
CA GLU A 40 11.68 3.47 -21.98
C GLU A 40 10.19 3.07 -21.94
N SER A 41 9.83 2.13 -21.05
CA SER A 41 8.44 1.85 -20.71
C SER A 41 7.97 2.89 -19.70
N GLY A 42 7.70 4.07 -20.22
CA GLY A 42 7.07 5.14 -19.47
C GLY A 42 7.14 6.43 -20.26
N THR A 43 6.30 6.58 -21.28
CA THR A 43 5.96 7.90 -21.80
C THR A 43 5.38 8.71 -20.64
N ARG A 44 6.23 9.41 -19.90
CA ARG A 44 5.81 10.30 -18.83
C ARG A 44 5.25 11.55 -19.49
N THR A 45 3.93 11.64 -19.56
CA THR A 45 3.20 12.87 -19.89
C THR A 45 3.29 13.84 -18.71
N ALA A 46 4.46 14.42 -18.50
CA ALA A 46 4.58 15.63 -17.70
C ALA A 46 4.17 16.82 -18.58
N ASN A 47 3.50 17.82 -18.00
CA ASN A 47 3.23 19.09 -18.67
C ASN A 47 4.57 19.75 -19.05
N THR A 48 4.94 19.72 -20.32
CA THR A 48 6.10 20.45 -20.83
C THR A 48 5.67 21.86 -21.18
N THR A 49 6.39 22.86 -20.68
CA THR A 49 6.26 24.24 -21.15
C THR A 49 7.57 24.63 -21.82
N VAL A 50 7.48 25.18 -23.03
CA VAL A 50 8.64 25.72 -23.71
C VAL A 50 8.96 27.06 -23.04
N VAL A 51 10.14 27.15 -22.44
CA VAL A 51 10.63 28.40 -21.86
C VAL A 51 11.70 28.95 -22.79
N SER A 52 11.59 30.23 -23.16
CA SER A 52 12.66 30.93 -23.87
C SER A 52 13.80 31.16 -22.88
N ASP A 53 14.85 30.36 -23.00
CA ASP A 53 16.10 30.55 -22.29
C ASP A 53 17.12 31.10 -23.29
N THR A 54 17.47 32.38 -23.15
CA THR A 54 18.45 33.06 -24.00
C THR A 54 19.90 32.67 -23.68
N SER A 55 20.14 31.91 -22.61
CA SER A 55 21.45 31.38 -22.24
C SER A 55 21.71 29.96 -22.75
N ALA A 56 20.66 29.24 -23.15
CA ALA A 56 20.78 27.94 -23.81
C ALA A 56 21.19 28.13 -25.28
N SER A 57 22.11 27.30 -25.79
CA SER A 57 22.68 27.40 -27.15
C SER A 57 21.70 27.14 -28.31
N GLY A 58 20.40 27.17 -28.06
CA GLY A 58 19.32 26.97 -29.03
C GLY A 58 18.06 27.81 -28.79
N SER A 59 18.09 28.83 -27.92
CA SER A 59 16.96 29.75 -27.62
C SER A 59 15.65 29.11 -27.13
N SER A 60 15.64 27.80 -26.92
CA SER A 60 14.49 27.02 -26.42
C SER A 60 15.01 25.99 -25.43
N ALA A 61 14.59 26.08 -24.18
CA ALA A 61 14.80 25.02 -23.20
C ALA A 61 13.44 24.38 -22.89
N VAL A 62 13.37 23.06 -22.96
CA VAL A 62 12.24 22.32 -22.40
C VAL A 62 12.44 22.33 -20.89
N LYS A 63 11.72 23.21 -20.19
CA LYS A 63 11.69 23.18 -18.74
C LYS A 63 10.64 22.15 -18.34
N PHE A 64 11.10 21.02 -17.81
CA PHE A 64 10.22 20.17 -17.03
C PHE A 64 9.78 21.00 -15.82
N SER A 65 8.47 21.19 -15.68
CA SER A 65 7.95 21.82 -14.47
C SER A 65 8.42 20.98 -13.29
N SER A 66 9.00 21.63 -12.28
CA SER A 66 9.35 21.01 -11.00
C SER A 66 8.10 20.70 -10.17
N GLY A 67 6.97 20.38 -10.82
CA GLY A 67 5.85 19.76 -10.13
C GLY A 67 6.39 18.46 -9.56
N GLY A 68 6.29 18.29 -8.24
CA GLY A 68 6.90 17.16 -7.54
C GLY A 68 6.49 15.88 -8.26
N GLN A 69 7.47 15.14 -8.81
CA GLN A 69 7.15 13.88 -9.45
C GLN A 69 6.64 12.92 -8.37
N ALA A 70 5.47 12.32 -8.61
CA ALA A 70 5.07 11.12 -7.89
C ALA A 70 6.14 10.02 -8.11
N GLY A 71 6.43 9.24 -7.06
CA GLY A 71 7.38 8.13 -7.09
C GLY A 71 8.72 8.33 -6.37
N GLY A 72 8.99 9.52 -5.79
CA GLY A 72 10.19 9.77 -4.98
C GLY A 72 9.88 9.82 -3.49
N ASP A 73 10.76 9.25 -2.65
CA ASP A 73 10.71 9.48 -1.20
C ASP A 73 11.07 10.94 -0.91
N ARG A 74 10.11 11.70 -0.38
CA ARG A 74 10.27 13.12 -0.01
C ARG A 74 10.55 13.30 1.48
N CYS A 75 10.52 12.22 2.25
CA CYS A 75 10.65 12.28 3.70
C CYS A 75 12.13 12.30 4.11
N PRO A 76 12.60 13.37 4.75
CA PRO A 76 14.00 13.46 5.19
C PRO A 76 14.29 12.56 6.39
N ASN A 77 13.25 12.14 7.12
CA ASN A 77 13.34 11.34 8.33
C ASN A 77 12.87 9.91 8.08
N ARG A 78 13.19 9.02 9.03
CA ARG A 78 12.66 7.64 9.02
C ARG A 78 11.14 7.65 9.02
N PHE A 79 10.52 8.33 9.99
CA PHE A 79 9.08 8.43 10.09
C PHE A 79 8.56 9.59 9.24
N PRO A 80 7.51 9.39 8.42
CA PRO A 80 6.93 10.45 7.62
C PRO A 80 6.25 11.51 8.48
N THR A 81 6.20 12.72 7.94
CA THR A 81 5.37 13.82 8.43
C THR A 81 4.29 14.13 7.39
N PRO A 82 3.20 14.82 7.75
CA PRO A 82 2.16 15.20 6.79
C PRO A 82 2.68 15.94 5.55
N ASP A 83 3.74 16.74 5.71
CA ASP A 83 4.30 17.56 4.63
C ASP A 83 5.08 16.75 3.58
N CYS A 84 5.56 15.54 3.92
CA CYS A 84 6.41 14.74 3.05
C CYS A 84 5.70 13.54 2.40
N VAL A 85 4.50 13.18 2.84
CA VAL A 85 3.68 12.10 2.23
C VAL A 85 2.45 12.65 1.52
N GLY A 86 1.65 11.76 0.93
CA GLY A 86 0.46 12.12 0.18
C GLY A 86 0.77 12.74 -1.17
N LEU A 87 -0.10 13.65 -1.62
CA LEU A 87 0.01 14.29 -2.92
C LEU A 87 1.29 15.13 -3.02
N PRO A 88 2.01 15.06 -4.15
CA PRO A 88 3.23 15.84 -4.32
C PRO A 88 2.95 17.36 -4.45
N PRO A 89 3.91 18.22 -4.13
CA PRO A 89 3.76 19.67 -4.31
C PRO A 89 3.43 20.04 -5.75
N GLY A 90 2.44 20.92 -5.93
CA GLY A 90 1.97 21.35 -7.25
C GLY A 90 1.07 20.34 -7.95
N TRP A 91 0.63 19.28 -7.26
CA TRP A 91 -0.33 18.32 -7.80
C TRP A 91 -1.64 19.00 -8.21
N THR A 92 -2.20 18.53 -9.33
CA THR A 92 -3.51 18.94 -9.83
C THR A 92 -4.28 17.73 -10.32
N SER A 93 -5.59 17.73 -10.05
CA SER A 93 -6.49 16.70 -10.56
C SER A 93 -6.75 16.89 -12.04
N THR A 94 -6.68 15.80 -12.81
CA THR A 94 -7.04 15.73 -14.24
C THR A 94 -8.51 15.41 -14.45
N ALA A 95 -9.15 14.78 -13.46
CA ALA A 95 -10.56 14.39 -13.50
C ALA A 95 -11.13 14.27 -12.08
N THR A 96 -12.42 14.56 -11.91
CA THR A 96 -13.16 14.25 -10.68
C THR A 96 -14.28 13.26 -10.98
N TYR A 97 -14.38 12.21 -10.19
CA TYR A 97 -15.40 11.17 -10.31
C TYR A 97 -16.28 11.16 -9.06
N THR A 98 -17.58 11.32 -9.27
CA THR A 98 -18.61 11.36 -8.21
C THR A 98 -19.49 10.11 -8.22
N SER A 99 -19.03 9.06 -8.89
CA SER A 99 -19.73 7.78 -9.04
C SER A 99 -18.71 6.66 -9.02
N ASP A 100 -19.13 5.48 -8.59
CA ASP A 100 -18.25 4.32 -8.52
C ASP A 100 -17.51 4.05 -9.84
N ARG A 101 -16.24 3.66 -9.71
CA ARG A 101 -15.35 3.34 -10.82
C ARG A 101 -14.78 1.95 -10.63
N ILE A 102 -14.44 1.32 -11.75
CA ILE A 102 -13.86 -0.02 -11.77
C ILE A 102 -12.61 0.01 -12.63
N ILE A 103 -11.51 -0.45 -12.08
CA ILE A 103 -10.26 -0.70 -12.79
C ILE A 103 -10.16 -2.21 -13.02
N SER A 104 -10.41 -2.65 -14.25
CA SER A 104 -10.40 -4.07 -14.62
C SER A 104 -9.20 -4.50 -15.46
N GLY A 105 -8.36 -3.56 -15.90
CA GLY A 105 -7.18 -3.87 -16.72
C GLY A 105 -5.97 -4.22 -15.85
N ASP A 106 -5.36 -5.37 -16.11
CA ASP A 106 -4.11 -5.76 -15.47
C ASP A 106 -2.96 -4.84 -15.89
N ASN A 107 -1.94 -4.71 -15.04
CA ASN A 107 -0.73 -3.91 -15.29
C ASN A 107 -1.01 -2.45 -15.65
N THR A 108 -2.15 -1.91 -15.20
CA THR A 108 -2.57 -0.55 -15.54
C THR A 108 -2.13 0.45 -14.48
N VAL A 109 -1.79 1.66 -14.93
CA VAL A 109 -1.55 2.80 -14.05
C VAL A 109 -2.72 3.78 -14.14
N TYR A 110 -3.29 4.13 -12.99
CA TYR A 110 -4.32 5.14 -12.83
C TYR A 110 -3.78 6.26 -11.95
N GLU A 111 -3.80 7.50 -12.44
CA GLU A 111 -3.09 8.59 -11.77
C GLU A 111 -3.80 9.93 -11.88
N ASN A 112 -3.50 10.83 -10.93
CA ASN A 112 -3.85 12.25 -10.98
C ASN A 112 -5.35 12.52 -11.13
N PHE A 113 -6.21 11.83 -10.38
CA PHE A 113 -7.65 12.11 -10.32
C PHE A 113 -8.16 12.29 -8.90
N THR A 114 -9.39 12.74 -8.79
CA THR A 114 -10.14 12.87 -7.54
C THR A 114 -11.35 11.94 -7.55
N MET A 115 -11.55 11.19 -6.47
CA MET A 115 -12.79 10.49 -6.15
C MET A 115 -13.52 11.28 -5.06
N ASP A 116 -14.81 11.49 -5.24
CA ASP A 116 -15.66 12.29 -4.37
C ASP A 116 -16.91 11.49 -4.00
N GLY A 117 -16.99 11.03 -2.74
CA GLY A 117 -18.13 10.26 -2.22
C GLY A 117 -18.44 8.94 -2.95
N ALA A 118 -17.43 8.32 -3.57
CA ALA A 118 -17.60 7.12 -4.39
C ALA A 118 -16.50 6.08 -4.17
N VAL A 119 -16.76 4.84 -4.57
CA VAL A 119 -15.81 3.72 -4.44
C VAL A 119 -15.02 3.51 -5.73
N LEU A 120 -13.70 3.37 -5.60
CA LEU A 120 -12.86 2.84 -6.66
C LEU A 120 -12.64 1.35 -6.44
N TYR A 121 -13.31 0.52 -7.24
CA TYR A 121 -13.11 -0.92 -7.24
C TYR A 121 -11.91 -1.29 -8.13
N VAL A 122 -10.99 -2.09 -7.60
CA VAL A 122 -9.86 -2.65 -8.34
C VAL A 122 -10.09 -4.14 -8.52
N THR A 123 -10.21 -4.57 -9.77
CA THR A 123 -10.38 -5.99 -10.11
C THR A 123 -9.27 -6.52 -11.01
N GLY A 124 -8.48 -5.64 -11.64
CA GLY A 124 -7.27 -6.03 -12.38
C GLY A 124 -6.08 -6.29 -11.44
N GLU A 125 -5.15 -7.13 -11.87
CA GLU A 125 -3.91 -7.44 -11.14
C GLU A 125 -2.77 -6.47 -11.48
N ASN A 126 -1.82 -6.29 -10.55
CA ASN A 126 -0.64 -5.42 -10.75
C ASN A 126 -1.01 -3.97 -11.13
N VAL A 127 -2.11 -3.45 -10.57
CA VAL A 127 -2.57 -2.08 -10.80
C VAL A 127 -1.76 -1.10 -9.97
N THR A 128 -1.34 0.02 -10.54
CA THR A 128 -0.77 1.14 -9.77
C THR A 128 -1.77 2.30 -9.75
N ILE A 129 -2.09 2.76 -8.56
CA ILE A 129 -2.91 3.94 -8.29
C ILE A 129 -1.98 4.98 -7.64
N ARG A 130 -1.76 6.12 -8.29
CA ARG A 130 -0.77 7.09 -7.79
C ARG A 130 -1.14 8.55 -7.95
N GLY A 131 -0.76 9.38 -6.99
CA GLY A 131 -1.07 10.81 -7.05
C GLY A 131 -2.58 11.03 -7.11
N VAL A 132 -3.36 10.34 -6.28
CA VAL A 132 -4.83 10.44 -6.31
C VAL A 132 -5.37 11.02 -5.02
N ARG A 133 -6.54 11.63 -5.12
CA ARG A 133 -7.23 12.28 -4.00
C ARG A 133 -8.59 11.64 -3.77
N PHE A 134 -8.86 11.22 -2.54
CA PHE A 134 -10.16 10.71 -2.10
C PHE A 134 -10.74 11.64 -1.02
N ILE A 135 -11.98 12.09 -1.20
CA ILE A 135 -12.68 13.00 -0.30
C ILE A 135 -14.13 12.58 -0.11
N ASN A 136 -14.81 13.16 0.89
CA ASN A 136 -16.24 12.94 1.13
C ASN A 136 -16.57 11.47 1.39
N GLY A 137 -15.69 10.76 2.10
CA GLY A 137 -15.85 9.34 2.41
C GLY A 137 -15.51 8.38 1.25
N ALA A 138 -14.97 8.89 0.13
CA ALA A 138 -14.50 8.04 -0.96
C ALA A 138 -13.34 7.13 -0.50
N GLY A 139 -13.26 5.93 -1.08
CA GLY A 139 -12.20 4.96 -0.77
C GLY A 139 -11.96 3.95 -1.89
N ILE A 140 -11.08 2.98 -1.61
CA ILE A 140 -10.64 1.95 -2.54
C ILE A 140 -11.02 0.58 -1.99
N SER A 141 -11.65 -0.24 -2.83
CA SER A 141 -11.85 -1.66 -2.55
C SER A 141 -11.14 -2.50 -3.60
N THR A 142 -10.23 -3.38 -3.16
CA THR A 142 -9.58 -4.40 -4.00
C THR A 142 -10.42 -5.65 -4.14
N VAL A 143 -11.63 -5.66 -3.55
CA VAL A 143 -12.56 -6.78 -3.61
C VAL A 143 -13.81 -6.38 -4.38
N ARG A 144 -14.25 -7.24 -5.29
CA ARG A 144 -15.57 -7.10 -5.91
C ARG A 144 -16.09 -8.43 -6.42
N ASN A 145 -17.34 -8.76 -6.13
CA ASN A 145 -17.98 -10.03 -6.55
C ASN A 145 -17.11 -11.26 -6.20
N ASP A 146 -16.62 -11.32 -4.96
CA ASP A 146 -15.74 -12.37 -4.44
C ASP A 146 -14.39 -12.53 -5.18
N TRP A 147 -13.96 -11.49 -5.89
CA TRP A 147 -12.65 -11.41 -6.55
C TRP A 147 -11.73 -10.41 -5.84
N CYS A 148 -10.53 -10.83 -5.46
CA CYS A 148 -9.47 -9.96 -4.94
C CYS A 148 -8.45 -9.61 -6.02
N ALA A 149 -8.26 -8.33 -6.29
CA ALA A 149 -7.07 -7.86 -6.99
C ALA A 149 -5.82 -8.09 -6.12
N VAL A 150 -4.74 -8.55 -6.75
CA VAL A 150 -3.44 -8.74 -6.10
C VAL A 150 -2.37 -7.83 -6.68
N ASN A 151 -1.35 -7.54 -5.87
CA ASN A 151 -0.21 -6.68 -6.20
C ASN A 151 -0.61 -5.25 -6.61
N THR A 152 -1.70 -4.72 -6.03
CA THR A 152 -2.07 -3.32 -6.24
C THR A 152 -1.08 -2.42 -5.49
N VAL A 153 -0.57 -1.37 -6.13
CA VAL A 153 0.25 -0.35 -5.48
C VAL A 153 -0.55 0.94 -5.38
N ILE A 154 -0.69 1.48 -4.18
CA ILE A 154 -1.31 2.77 -3.92
C ILE A 154 -0.22 3.69 -3.38
N GLU A 155 0.12 4.76 -4.10
CA GLU A 155 1.25 5.60 -3.71
C GLU A 155 1.03 7.10 -3.87
N ASP A 156 1.72 7.89 -3.05
CA ASP A 156 1.72 9.36 -3.13
C ASP A 156 0.31 9.96 -3.18
N SER A 157 -0.59 9.42 -2.37
CA SER A 157 -2.04 9.66 -2.45
C SER A 157 -2.60 10.19 -1.15
N TYR A 158 -3.65 11.01 -1.26
CA TYR A 158 -4.29 11.67 -0.14
C TYR A 158 -5.73 11.21 0.05
N PHE A 159 -6.10 10.91 1.29
CA PHE A 159 -7.44 10.49 1.68
C PHE A 159 -7.91 11.39 2.81
N SER A 160 -9.17 11.85 2.74
CA SER A 160 -9.77 12.71 3.77
C SER A 160 -11.10 12.14 4.22
N GLY A 161 -11.33 12.13 5.54
CA GLY A 161 -12.67 11.87 6.10
C GLY A 161 -13.58 13.10 6.16
N SER A 162 -13.27 14.17 5.41
CA SER A 162 -14.26 15.22 5.12
C SER A 162 -15.54 14.60 4.54
N GLY A 163 -16.71 15.23 4.75
CA GLY A 163 -18.00 14.76 4.24
C GLY A 163 -19.09 14.69 5.31
N ALA A 164 -20.36 14.65 4.89
CA ALA A 164 -21.50 14.38 5.79
C ALA A 164 -21.68 12.89 6.07
N ASP A 165 -21.27 12.06 5.11
CA ASP A 165 -21.27 10.60 5.21
C ASP A 165 -19.94 10.12 5.75
N TRP A 166 -19.99 9.08 6.58
CA TRP A 166 -18.83 8.46 7.19
C TRP A 166 -17.91 7.85 6.12
N MET A 167 -18.46 7.03 5.23
CA MET A 167 -17.77 6.47 4.05
C MET A 167 -18.78 6.20 2.93
N ALA A 168 -18.28 6.02 1.71
CA ALA A 168 -19.09 5.60 0.58
C ALA A 168 -19.70 4.20 0.85
N SER A 169 -20.94 4.01 0.40
CA SER A 169 -21.66 2.74 0.59
C SER A 169 -20.89 1.57 -0.03
N GLY A 170 -20.70 0.50 0.75
CA GLY A 170 -19.99 -0.71 0.33
C GLY A 170 -18.53 -0.77 0.75
N LEU A 171 -18.05 0.21 1.54
CA LEU A 171 -16.76 0.16 2.21
C LEU A 171 -16.94 -0.03 3.71
N ASP A 172 -16.02 -0.78 4.30
CA ASP A 172 -15.79 -0.87 5.74
C ASP A 172 -14.49 -0.16 6.16
N ALA A 173 -13.54 0.09 5.25
CA ALA A 173 -12.39 0.97 5.47
C ALA A 173 -12.06 1.85 4.25
N THR A 174 -11.24 2.89 4.45
CA THR A 174 -10.82 3.80 3.36
C THR A 174 -10.03 3.07 2.27
N ILE A 175 -9.18 2.11 2.67
CA ILE A 175 -8.56 1.13 1.77
C ILE A 175 -8.82 -0.27 2.32
N GLU A 176 -9.41 -1.11 1.49
CA GLU A 176 -9.74 -2.50 1.80
C GLU A 176 -9.60 -3.35 0.52
N GLU A 177 -9.66 -4.68 0.54
CA GLU A 177 -9.58 -5.53 1.74
C GLU A 177 -8.19 -6.14 1.88
N GLY A 178 -7.50 -6.45 0.79
CA GLY A 178 -6.11 -6.93 0.82
C GLY A 178 -5.45 -6.94 -0.55
N GLY A 179 -4.25 -7.52 -0.67
CA GLY A 179 -3.54 -7.62 -1.94
C GLY A 179 -2.92 -6.31 -2.45
N TYR A 180 -2.62 -5.37 -1.55
CA TYR A 180 -2.06 -4.08 -1.92
C TYR A 180 -0.87 -3.65 -1.06
N THR A 181 -0.06 -2.75 -1.63
CA THR A 181 0.93 -1.96 -0.92
C THR A 181 0.50 -0.50 -0.93
N ALA A 182 0.23 0.09 0.23
CA ALA A 182 0.04 1.52 0.38
C ALA A 182 1.35 2.17 0.84
N ARG A 183 1.93 3.05 0.02
CA ARG A 183 3.22 3.68 0.34
C ARG A 183 3.17 5.20 0.18
N ARG A 184 3.76 5.94 1.12
CA ARG A 184 3.75 7.42 1.10
C ARG A 184 2.33 7.98 0.99
N VAL A 185 1.35 7.30 1.59
CA VAL A 185 -0.02 7.81 1.62
C VAL A 185 -0.21 8.72 2.83
N PHE A 186 -1.04 9.73 2.66
CA PHE A 186 -1.50 10.59 3.74
C PHE A 186 -3.01 10.40 3.91
N MET A 187 -3.44 9.86 5.05
CA MET A 187 -4.83 9.79 5.43
C MET A 187 -5.08 10.80 6.55
N ASP A 188 -5.99 11.73 6.34
CA ASP A 188 -6.23 12.84 7.26
C ASP A 188 -7.69 12.89 7.73
N GLY A 189 -7.89 12.52 9.00
CA GLY A 189 -9.19 12.52 9.65
C GLY A 189 -10.16 11.49 9.07
N VAL A 190 -9.64 10.33 8.63
CA VAL A 190 -10.49 9.20 8.19
C VAL A 190 -11.06 8.46 9.40
N TYR A 191 -12.18 7.75 9.23
CA TYR A 191 -12.85 7.08 10.36
C TYR A 191 -12.36 5.66 10.59
N GLU A 192 -12.12 4.92 9.50
CA GLU A 192 -11.42 3.63 9.46
C GLU A 192 -10.46 3.68 8.27
N ALA A 193 -9.16 3.54 8.55
CA ALA A 193 -8.14 3.88 7.56
C ALA A 193 -7.84 2.71 6.62
N VAL A 194 -7.36 1.60 7.17
CA VAL A 194 -6.83 0.51 6.37
C VAL A 194 -7.32 -0.82 6.94
N ARG A 195 -7.88 -1.66 6.07
CA ARG A 195 -8.21 -3.05 6.39
C ARG A 195 -7.37 -4.02 5.58
N ALA A 196 -6.93 -5.08 6.24
CA ALA A 196 -6.19 -6.18 5.67
C ALA A 196 -6.91 -7.50 6.02
N GLY A 197 -7.61 -8.07 5.04
CA GLY A 197 -8.51 -9.21 5.16
C GLY A 197 -8.68 -9.94 3.83
N GLY A 198 -9.87 -10.49 3.57
CA GLY A 198 -10.21 -11.16 2.31
C GLY A 198 -9.56 -12.54 2.11
N ARG A 199 -8.98 -13.15 3.15
CA ARG A 199 -8.35 -14.49 3.06
C ARG A 199 -9.36 -15.60 2.86
N ASN A 200 -10.54 -15.45 3.46
CA ASN A 200 -11.58 -16.49 3.50
C ASN A 200 -12.48 -16.49 2.25
N LEU A 201 -12.14 -15.71 1.22
CA LEU A 201 -12.86 -15.75 -0.05
C LEU A 201 -12.52 -17.05 -0.80
N ASP A 202 -13.55 -17.88 -1.01
CA ASP A 202 -13.50 -19.28 -1.45
C ASP A 202 -12.58 -19.58 -2.64
N ASN A 203 -12.42 -18.62 -3.57
CA ASN A 203 -11.71 -18.83 -4.83
C ASN A 203 -10.43 -18.00 -4.99
N TRP A 204 -10.32 -16.85 -4.31
CA TRP A 204 -9.17 -15.94 -4.45
C TRP A 204 -8.94 -15.20 -3.13
N ALA A 205 -8.15 -15.82 -2.25
CA ALA A 205 -7.67 -15.14 -1.06
C ALA A 205 -6.93 -13.86 -1.46
N CYS A 206 -7.30 -12.75 -0.84
CA CYS A 206 -6.60 -11.48 -1.01
C CYS A 206 -5.10 -11.65 -0.70
N GLY A 207 -4.27 -10.93 -1.45
CA GLY A 207 -2.82 -10.96 -1.27
C GLY A 207 -2.36 -10.23 -0.01
N ASN A 208 -1.06 -10.22 0.22
CA ASN A 208 -0.46 -9.53 1.38
C ASN A 208 -0.77 -8.04 1.39
N VAL A 209 -0.80 -7.45 2.58
CA VAL A 209 -0.91 -6.00 2.75
C VAL A 209 0.41 -5.43 3.25
N ALA A 210 0.88 -4.35 2.65
CA ALA A 210 2.06 -3.63 3.10
C ALA A 210 1.75 -2.13 3.24
N ILE A 211 2.08 -1.56 4.40
CA ILE A 211 1.97 -0.12 4.66
C ILE A 211 3.35 0.44 4.90
N GLU A 212 3.78 1.36 4.03
CA GLU A 212 5.16 1.84 4.02
C GLU A 212 5.21 3.35 4.03
N LYS A 213 6.07 3.95 4.86
CA LYS A 213 6.35 5.39 4.79
C LYS A 213 5.09 6.26 4.77
N SER A 214 4.05 5.87 5.52
CA SER A 214 2.74 6.52 5.44
C SER A 214 2.38 7.25 6.74
N TYR A 215 1.55 8.28 6.62
CA TYR A 215 1.02 9.03 7.76
C TYR A 215 -0.50 8.89 7.77
N ILE A 216 -1.02 8.33 8.85
CA ILE A 216 -2.44 8.03 9.00
C ILE A 216 -2.95 8.73 10.26
N ARG A 217 -3.94 9.60 10.11
CA ARG A 217 -4.68 10.21 11.21
C ARG A 217 -6.13 9.75 11.16
N VAL A 218 -6.53 8.99 12.16
CA VAL A 218 -7.90 8.53 12.38
C VAL A 218 -8.61 9.51 13.31
N THR A 219 -9.84 9.85 13.00
CA THR A 219 -10.71 10.66 13.86
C THR A 219 -12.01 9.95 14.14
N TYR A 220 -12.60 10.24 15.30
CA TYR A 220 -13.96 9.79 15.59
C TYR A 220 -14.98 10.43 14.63
N PRO A 221 -16.04 9.70 14.24
CA PRO A 221 -17.12 10.25 13.42
C PRO A 221 -17.90 11.33 14.15
N PRO A 222 -18.55 12.26 13.42
CA PRO A 222 -19.42 13.27 14.02
C PRO A 222 -20.56 12.70 14.89
N LYS A 223 -20.89 11.42 14.74
CA LYS A 223 -21.91 10.70 15.51
C LYS A 223 -21.28 9.48 16.19
N CYS A 224 -21.44 9.39 17.51
CA CYS A 224 -20.89 8.32 18.36
C CYS A 224 -21.96 7.31 18.80
N MET A 225 -21.52 6.18 19.38
CA MET A 225 -22.19 4.88 19.65
C MET A 225 -23.61 4.88 20.30
N THR A 226 -24.24 6.02 20.57
CA THR A 226 -25.61 6.07 21.10
C THR A 226 -26.68 5.83 20.04
N THR A 227 -26.31 5.65 18.77
CA THR A 227 -27.27 5.32 17.70
C THR A 227 -27.32 3.80 17.52
N PRO A 228 -28.44 3.12 17.85
CA PRO A 228 -28.57 1.68 17.63
C PRO A 228 -28.26 1.31 16.18
N GLY A 229 -27.45 0.27 15.99
CA GLY A 229 -27.01 -0.21 14.66
C GLY A 229 -25.76 0.47 14.12
N TRP A 230 -25.07 1.31 14.90
CA TRP A 230 -23.76 1.84 14.56
C TRP A 230 -22.64 0.97 15.14
N ASP A 231 -21.77 0.48 14.28
CA ASP A 231 -20.60 -0.32 14.60
C ASP A 231 -19.35 0.42 14.11
N TRP A 232 -18.93 1.42 14.89
CA TRP A 232 -17.68 2.13 14.60
C TRP A 232 -16.55 1.45 15.36
N HIS A 233 -15.66 0.78 14.62
CA HIS A 233 -14.46 0.19 15.20
C HIS A 233 -13.43 1.27 15.44
N GLY A 234 -13.28 2.20 14.48
CA GLY A 234 -12.29 3.26 14.55
C GLY A 234 -10.89 2.70 14.60
N ASP A 235 -10.47 2.02 13.55
CA ASP A 235 -9.13 1.43 13.43
C ASP A 235 -8.26 2.20 12.45
N GLY A 236 -7.01 2.43 12.83
CA GLY A 236 -5.99 2.95 11.91
C GLY A 236 -5.56 1.89 10.91
N LEU A 237 -5.29 0.70 11.43
CA LEU A 237 -4.98 -0.48 10.65
C LEU A 237 -5.61 -1.68 11.34
N GLN A 238 -6.57 -2.29 10.65
CA GLN A 238 -7.27 -3.47 11.13
C GLN A 238 -6.90 -4.68 10.29
N PHE A 239 -6.37 -5.70 10.94
CA PHE A 239 -6.10 -6.98 10.32
C PHE A 239 -7.14 -8.01 10.75
N TYR A 240 -7.74 -8.64 9.75
CA TYR A 240 -8.65 -9.76 9.88
C TYR A 240 -8.14 -10.96 9.09
N ASP A 241 -8.74 -12.12 9.37
CA ASP A 241 -8.65 -13.30 8.50
C ASP A 241 -7.22 -13.88 8.35
N GLY A 242 -6.30 -13.56 9.26
CA GLY A 242 -4.95 -14.14 9.29
C GLY A 242 -4.12 -13.85 8.02
N GLN A 243 -4.44 -12.79 7.29
CA GLN A 243 -3.68 -12.35 6.13
C GLN A 243 -2.31 -11.80 6.56
N TYR A 244 -1.25 -12.15 5.82
CA TYR A 244 0.07 -11.61 6.14
C TYR A 244 0.11 -10.11 5.86
N SER A 245 0.77 -9.41 6.78
CA SER A 245 0.91 -7.97 6.70
C SER A 245 2.28 -7.47 7.13
N SER A 246 2.66 -6.32 6.57
CA SER A 246 3.86 -5.61 6.99
C SER A 246 3.59 -4.12 7.15
N VAL A 247 4.21 -3.54 8.17
CA VAL A 247 4.19 -2.10 8.42
C VAL A 247 5.61 -1.61 8.58
N LYS A 248 6.00 -0.63 7.77
CA LYS A 248 7.35 -0.11 7.77
C LYS A 248 7.36 1.41 7.78
N ASP A 249 8.15 1.97 8.70
CA ASP A 249 8.40 3.40 8.83
C ASP A 249 7.12 4.25 8.72
N THR A 250 6.10 3.91 9.51
CA THR A 250 4.75 4.48 9.37
C THR A 250 4.30 5.13 10.67
N VAL A 251 3.48 6.17 10.56
CA VAL A 251 2.86 6.88 11.69
C VAL A 251 1.35 6.68 11.62
N ILE A 252 0.75 6.23 12.72
CA ILE A 252 -0.70 6.08 12.85
C ILE A 252 -1.16 6.75 14.14
N LEU A 253 -1.89 7.85 14.02
CA LEU A 253 -2.42 8.60 15.16
C LEU A 253 -3.95 8.48 15.17
N MET A 254 -4.51 8.33 16.36
CA MET A 254 -5.95 8.32 16.56
C MET A 254 -6.35 9.47 17.48
N ASP A 255 -7.07 10.43 16.92
CA ASP A 255 -7.65 11.52 17.68
C ASP A 255 -8.78 10.95 18.55
N GLY A 256 -8.61 10.90 19.87
CA GLY A 256 -9.70 10.43 20.73
C GLY A 256 -9.37 10.06 22.16
N ALA A 257 -8.11 9.81 22.54
CA ALA A 257 -7.83 9.35 23.90
C ALA A 257 -8.14 10.38 25.01
N SER A 258 -8.30 11.67 24.69
CA SER A 258 -8.29 12.74 25.70
C SER A 258 -9.55 13.62 25.82
N GLY A 259 -10.75 13.23 25.37
CA GLY A 259 -11.89 14.16 25.60
C GLY A 259 -13.35 13.75 25.34
N ALA A 260 -13.65 12.74 24.54
CA ALA A 260 -15.05 12.33 24.31
C ALA A 260 -15.27 10.92 24.87
N SER A 261 -16.00 10.80 25.98
CA SER A 261 -15.98 9.60 26.84
C SER A 261 -16.54 8.30 26.25
N GLU A 262 -17.01 8.33 25.01
CA GLU A 262 -17.80 7.25 24.41
C GLU A 262 -17.32 6.85 23.02
N CYS A 263 -16.21 7.43 22.54
CA CYS A 263 -15.84 7.36 21.14
C CYS A 263 -14.32 7.22 20.93
N TYR A 264 -13.74 6.20 21.55
CA TYR A 264 -12.28 6.04 21.59
C TYR A 264 -11.68 5.24 20.44
N GLY A 265 -12.48 4.62 19.57
CA GLY A 265 -11.99 3.69 18.56
C GLY A 265 -11.32 2.47 19.19
N THR A 266 -10.90 1.54 18.34
CA THR A 266 -10.35 0.24 18.76
C THR A 266 -8.86 0.36 18.94
N ALA A 267 -8.09 0.56 17.86
CA ALA A 267 -6.68 0.93 17.97
C ALA A 267 -6.13 1.58 16.69
N PRO A 268 -5.10 2.45 16.79
CA PRO A 268 -4.22 2.79 15.68
C PRO A 268 -3.70 1.54 14.95
N TYR A 269 -3.27 0.52 15.69
CA TYR A 269 -2.86 -0.77 15.12
C TYR A 269 -3.61 -1.91 15.82
N PHE A 270 -4.37 -2.70 15.05
CA PHE A 270 -5.12 -3.83 15.57
C PHE A 270 -4.94 -5.09 14.72
N LEU A 271 -4.22 -6.08 15.27
CA LEU A 271 -4.14 -7.44 14.72
C LEU A 271 -5.06 -8.40 15.48
N ALA A 272 -6.27 -8.60 14.96
CA ALA A 272 -7.29 -9.45 15.57
C ALA A 272 -6.98 -10.94 15.35
N ASN A 273 -7.17 -11.78 16.37
CA ASN A 273 -7.23 -13.25 16.20
C ASN A 273 -8.65 -13.69 15.82
N GLN A 274 -9.20 -13.03 14.81
CA GLN A 274 -10.56 -13.25 14.33
C GLN A 274 -10.49 -13.59 12.85
N CYS A 275 -11.01 -14.76 12.52
CA CYS A 275 -11.17 -15.22 11.17
C CYS A 275 -12.64 -15.54 10.93
N ASN A 276 -13.18 -15.06 9.82
CA ASN A 276 -14.52 -15.39 9.41
C ASN A 276 -14.58 -16.86 8.92
N SER A 277 -15.41 -17.67 9.56
CA SER A 277 -15.78 -18.99 9.06
C SER A 277 -17.23 -18.97 8.60
N GLY A 278 -17.49 -19.53 7.43
CA GLY A 278 -18.80 -19.45 6.79
C GLY A 278 -18.70 -18.79 5.43
N ARG A 279 -19.23 -19.48 4.43
CA ARG A 279 -19.06 -19.27 2.99
C ARG A 279 -19.73 -17.99 2.49
N THR A 280 -19.03 -17.25 1.62
CA THR A 280 -19.50 -16.29 0.58
C THR A 280 -20.95 -15.78 0.66
N GLY A 281 -21.12 -14.46 0.75
CA GLY A 281 -22.41 -13.77 0.76
C GLY A 281 -22.76 -13.20 2.12
N SER A 282 -23.40 -12.02 2.11
CA SER A 282 -23.74 -11.18 3.27
C SER A 282 -24.05 -11.92 4.59
N PRO A 283 -23.77 -11.27 5.75
CA PRO A 283 -23.95 -11.80 7.11
C PRO A 283 -25.16 -12.74 7.32
N PRO A 284 -25.05 -13.75 8.22
CA PRO A 284 -24.11 -13.78 9.34
C PRO A 284 -22.86 -14.65 9.12
N TRP A 285 -21.69 -14.04 9.35
CA TRP A 285 -20.40 -14.73 9.47
C TRP A 285 -20.28 -15.36 10.86
N THR A 286 -19.72 -16.56 10.98
CA THR A 286 -19.29 -17.09 12.29
C THR A 286 -17.82 -16.79 12.51
N THR A 287 -17.51 -15.83 13.36
CA THR A 287 -16.12 -15.52 13.73
C THR A 287 -15.54 -16.62 14.61
N ILE A 288 -14.41 -17.18 14.19
CA ILE A 288 -13.61 -18.16 14.95
C ILE A 288 -12.18 -17.68 15.10
N GLN A 289 -11.40 -18.32 15.97
CA GLN A 289 -9.98 -18.02 16.11
C GLN A 289 -9.22 -18.49 14.87
N CYS A 290 -8.33 -17.67 14.33
CA CYS A 290 -7.59 -18.01 13.11
C CYS A 290 -6.74 -19.28 13.25
N SER A 291 -6.24 -19.56 14.46
CA SER A 291 -5.50 -20.78 14.77
C SER A 291 -6.28 -22.08 14.51
N THR A 292 -7.62 -22.03 14.54
CA THR A 292 -8.48 -23.19 14.29
C THR A 292 -8.72 -23.42 12.79
N ILE A 293 -8.41 -22.45 11.93
CA ILE A 293 -8.57 -22.57 10.48
C ILE A 293 -7.27 -23.09 9.85
N GLN A 294 -7.12 -24.40 9.96
CA GLN A 294 -6.06 -25.17 9.33
C GLN A 294 -6.53 -25.65 7.96
N PRO A 295 -5.69 -25.63 6.89
CA PRO A 295 -4.22 -25.58 6.91
C PRO A 295 -3.59 -24.24 6.49
N TRP A 296 -4.36 -23.30 5.96
CA TRP A 296 -3.78 -22.12 5.28
C TRP A 296 -3.05 -21.18 6.24
N TYR A 297 -3.51 -21.06 7.49
CA TYR A 297 -2.87 -20.21 8.50
C TYR A 297 -1.43 -20.66 8.76
N ASN A 298 -1.22 -21.97 8.86
CA ASN A 298 0.12 -22.55 9.02
C ASN A 298 1.00 -22.31 7.78
N ASN A 299 0.42 -22.31 6.57
CA ASN A 299 1.16 -22.00 5.35
C ASN A 299 1.63 -20.54 5.33
N THR A 300 0.79 -19.59 5.77
CA THR A 300 1.20 -18.18 5.91
C THR A 300 2.36 -18.06 6.87
N LEU A 301 2.22 -18.63 8.08
CA LEU A 301 3.27 -18.61 9.08
C LEU A 301 4.57 -19.18 8.52
N ALA A 302 4.52 -20.35 7.88
CA ALA A 302 5.70 -20.97 7.31
C ALA A 302 6.35 -20.12 6.20
N ALA A 303 5.54 -19.50 5.33
CA ALA A 303 6.03 -18.64 4.25
C ALA A 303 6.69 -17.36 4.75
N HIS A 304 6.29 -16.89 5.93
CA HIS A 304 6.73 -15.61 6.51
C HIS A 304 7.54 -15.78 7.80
N GLY A 305 8.27 -16.90 7.96
CA GLY A 305 9.22 -17.06 9.07
C GLY A 305 8.58 -17.16 10.45
N GLY A 306 7.35 -17.65 10.53
CA GLY A 306 6.60 -17.86 11.78
C GLY A 306 5.81 -16.64 12.26
N VAL A 307 5.58 -15.64 11.40
CA VAL A 307 4.77 -14.46 11.72
C VAL A 307 3.65 -14.23 10.71
N ILE A 308 2.57 -13.60 11.16
CA ILE A 308 1.47 -13.06 10.33
C ILE A 308 1.62 -11.54 10.15
N ALA A 309 2.32 -10.87 11.07
CA ALA A 309 2.61 -9.46 10.95
C ALA A 309 4.09 -9.15 11.19
N ASP A 310 4.68 -8.28 10.37
CA ASP A 310 6.03 -7.75 10.54
C ASP A 310 5.98 -6.22 10.67
N VAL A 311 6.31 -5.71 11.85
CA VAL A 311 6.31 -4.29 12.19
C VAL A 311 7.76 -3.83 12.36
N ASP A 312 8.23 -2.91 11.52
CA ASP A 312 9.58 -2.33 11.56
C ASP A 312 9.53 -0.80 11.42
N GLY A 313 9.59 -0.10 12.54
CA GLY A 313 9.43 1.36 12.59
C GLY A 313 7.97 1.76 12.51
N LEU A 314 7.28 1.74 13.65
CA LEU A 314 5.89 2.20 13.75
C LEU A 314 5.75 3.20 14.89
N ILE A 315 5.08 4.33 14.64
CA ILE A 315 4.62 5.25 15.67
C ILE A 315 3.11 5.11 15.81
N VAL A 316 2.63 4.92 17.04
CA VAL A 316 1.20 4.92 17.37
C VAL A 316 0.86 5.88 18.50
N ALA A 317 -0.33 6.47 18.42
CA ALA A 317 -0.87 7.33 19.48
C ALA A 317 -2.40 7.26 19.52
N GLY A 318 -2.96 7.41 20.71
CA GLY A 318 -4.39 7.47 20.94
C GLY A 318 -5.07 6.10 20.93
N GLY A 319 -6.40 6.13 20.96
CA GLY A 319 -7.23 4.93 21.00
C GLY A 319 -7.32 4.27 22.38
N SER A 320 -8.00 3.12 22.41
CA SER A 320 -8.18 2.35 23.64
C SER A 320 -6.84 1.75 24.13
N TYR A 321 -6.20 0.99 23.23
CA TYR A 321 -4.83 0.52 23.30
C TYR A 321 -4.16 0.86 21.97
N PRO A 322 -3.13 1.71 21.91
CA PRO A 322 -2.48 2.14 20.67
C PRO A 322 -2.01 1.00 19.76
N PHE A 323 -1.53 -0.08 20.37
CA PHE A 323 -1.04 -1.27 19.67
C PHE A 323 -1.65 -2.55 20.24
N ARG A 324 -2.43 -3.25 19.42
CA ARG A 324 -3.07 -4.51 19.78
C ARG A 324 -2.62 -5.63 18.86
N THR A 325 -2.13 -6.73 19.43
CA THR A 325 -1.87 -7.93 18.65
C THR A 325 -2.17 -9.23 19.39
N TYR A 326 -2.92 -10.09 18.73
CA TYR A 326 -3.31 -11.41 19.23
C TYR A 326 -2.87 -12.56 18.32
N MET A 327 -2.06 -12.26 17.29
CA MET A 327 -1.50 -13.25 16.35
C MET A 327 0.03 -13.13 16.24
N PRO A 328 0.74 -14.19 15.83
CA PRO A 328 2.19 -14.21 15.66
C PRO A 328 2.73 -12.96 14.95
N THR A 329 3.45 -12.12 15.68
CA THR A 329 3.93 -10.82 15.22
C THR A 329 5.41 -10.68 15.54
N LYS A 330 6.13 -10.04 14.62
CA LYS A 330 7.46 -9.49 14.86
C LYS A 330 7.37 -7.98 15.03
N VAL A 331 7.98 -7.47 16.09
CA VAL A 331 7.96 -6.03 16.41
C VAL A 331 9.39 -5.52 16.58
N LYS A 332 9.72 -4.51 15.78
CA LYS A 332 10.98 -3.77 15.83
C LYS A 332 10.71 -2.26 15.75
N ASP A 333 11.40 -1.47 16.58
CA ASP A 333 11.30 -0.01 16.57
C ASP A 333 9.84 0.50 16.68
N LEU A 334 9.04 -0.07 17.59
CA LEU A 334 7.70 0.43 17.91
C LEU A 334 7.80 1.59 18.90
N TYR A 335 7.15 2.71 18.61
CA TYR A 335 7.07 3.87 19.48
C TYR A 335 5.60 4.16 19.81
N VAL A 336 5.25 4.09 21.09
CA VAL A 336 3.91 4.44 21.57
C VAL A 336 3.99 5.79 22.27
N LYS A 337 3.17 6.76 21.84
CA LYS A 337 3.16 8.10 22.43
C LYS A 337 2.74 8.04 23.89
N ASN A 338 3.61 8.53 24.78
CA ASN A 338 3.43 8.45 26.21
C ASN A 338 2.16 9.18 26.69
N ASN A 339 1.38 8.54 27.56
CA ASN A 339 0.13 9.04 28.14
C ASN A 339 -0.95 9.44 27.10
N ASP A 340 -0.96 8.79 25.93
CA ASP A 340 -1.96 9.05 24.89
C ASP A 340 -2.73 7.75 24.56
N TRP A 341 -3.50 7.27 25.54
CA TRP A 341 -4.33 6.05 25.47
C TRP A 341 -5.38 6.05 26.58
N VAL A 342 -6.43 5.24 26.42
CA VAL A 342 -7.50 5.10 27.44
C VAL A 342 -7.17 4.05 28.48
N TYR A 343 -6.80 2.84 28.06
CA TYR A 343 -6.62 1.69 28.96
C TYR A 343 -5.16 1.37 29.23
N GLY A 344 -4.33 1.41 28.19
CA GLY A 344 -2.90 1.12 28.30
C GLY A 344 -2.18 1.34 26.98
N PRO A 345 -0.84 1.36 26.98
CA PRO A 345 -0.05 1.61 25.77
C PRO A 345 -0.14 0.46 24.76
N ILE A 346 -0.36 -0.77 25.23
CA ILE A 346 -0.40 -1.98 24.41
C ILE A 346 -1.40 -2.99 25.01
N ASP A 347 -2.02 -3.81 24.16
CA ASP A 347 -2.72 -5.04 24.55
C ASP A 347 -2.25 -6.19 23.65
N VAL A 348 -1.34 -6.99 24.19
CA VAL A 348 -0.58 -7.98 23.42
C VAL A 348 -0.61 -9.31 24.14
N ALA A 349 -1.05 -10.35 23.43
CA ALA A 349 -0.84 -11.72 23.91
C ALA A 349 0.67 -12.02 23.84
N CYS A 350 1.33 -12.20 24.98
CA CYS A 350 2.79 -12.43 25.01
C CYS A 350 3.21 -13.65 24.17
N SER A 351 2.37 -14.68 24.10
CA SER A 351 2.58 -15.86 23.24
C SER A 351 2.52 -15.57 21.73
N ALA A 352 1.93 -14.44 21.35
CA ALA A 352 1.79 -13.99 19.97
C ALA A 352 3.00 -13.15 19.51
N VAL A 353 3.93 -12.78 20.39
CA VAL A 353 5.18 -12.13 19.99
C VAL A 353 6.21 -13.22 19.70
N THR A 354 6.26 -13.67 18.44
CA THR A 354 7.00 -14.88 18.06
C THR A 354 8.41 -14.60 17.56
N ALA A 355 8.73 -13.35 17.21
CA ALA A 355 10.08 -12.98 16.78
C ALA A 355 10.39 -11.50 17.07
N GLY A 356 11.25 -11.24 18.05
CA GLY A 356 11.68 -9.88 18.39
C GLY A 356 10.59 -9.06 19.10
N TRP A 357 11.01 -8.29 20.09
CA TRP A 357 10.19 -7.28 20.73
C TRP A 357 11.07 -6.09 21.05
N ASP A 358 10.88 -5.00 20.31
CA ASP A 358 11.57 -3.74 20.53
C ASP A 358 10.53 -2.61 20.42
N ALA A 359 10.15 -2.10 21.59
CA ALA A 359 9.09 -1.13 21.76
C ALA A 359 9.45 -0.12 22.85
N HIS A 360 9.06 1.13 22.63
CA HIS A 360 9.39 2.26 23.48
C HIS A 360 8.15 3.11 23.77
N LEU A 361 8.06 3.63 24.99
CA LEU A 361 7.25 4.83 25.23
C LEU A 361 8.07 6.04 24.80
N ALA A 362 7.47 6.95 24.04
CA ALA A 362 8.16 8.13 23.54
C ALA A 362 7.31 9.39 23.68
N THR A 363 7.98 10.53 23.83
CA THR A 363 7.37 11.81 23.56
C THR A 363 7.28 11.96 22.04
N ILE A 364 6.09 12.20 21.52
CA ILE A 364 5.87 12.42 20.08
C ILE A 364 5.43 13.87 19.88
N ASP A 365 6.10 14.57 18.97
CA ASP A 365 5.76 15.95 18.62
C ASP A 365 4.50 16.05 17.74
N GLY A 366 4.10 17.27 17.40
CA GLY A 366 2.92 17.52 16.55
C GLY A 366 3.07 17.00 15.11
N ASN A 367 4.27 16.65 14.67
CA ASN A 367 4.56 16.09 13.35
C ASN A 367 4.64 14.57 13.35
N GLY A 368 4.33 13.93 14.48
CA GLY A 368 4.42 12.48 14.63
C GLY A 368 5.86 11.97 14.73
N GLN A 369 6.80 12.76 15.25
CA GLN A 369 8.20 12.36 15.42
C GLN A 369 8.57 12.14 16.89
N PRO A 370 9.42 11.14 17.22
CA PRO A 370 9.95 10.98 18.58
C PRO A 370 10.97 12.08 18.89
N VAL A 371 10.86 12.69 20.08
CA VAL A 371 11.71 13.83 20.54
C VAL A 371 12.38 13.61 21.89
#